data_AF-A0A0Q8Q808-F1
#
_entry.id   AF-A0A0Q8Q808-F1
#
_cell.length_a   1.000
_cell.length_b   1.000
_cell.length_c   1.000
_cell.angle_alpha   90.00
_cell.angle_beta   90.00
_cell.angle_gamma   90.00
#
_symmetry.space_group_name_H-M   'P 1'
#
loop_
_entity.id
_entity.type
_entity.pdbx_description
1 polymer ?
#
loop_
_entity_poly.entity_id
_entity_poly.type
_entity_poly.pdbx_seq_one_letter_code
_entity_poly.pdbx_strand_id
1 'polypeptide(L)'
;MDDGDRLYAMFRVGRFQALLAPQLAYGAYLKDEIIAGRVRIEDWSGSTPRGPANLLMGKKLFSAEDSRRRANLMKDMRADGTLLRLVTQYMGQDEASRMLAPAP
;
A
#
# COMPACT_ATOMS: atom_id res chain seq x y z
N MET A 1 7.96 -13.29 12.06
CA MET A 1 6.51 -13.12 11.92
C MET A 1 6.25 -11.66 12.17
N ASP A 2 5.82 -10.94 11.14
CA ASP A 2 5.50 -9.51 11.26
C ASP A 2 4.19 -9.35 12.06
N ASP A 3 3.95 -8.16 12.61
CA ASP A 3 2.72 -7.86 13.37
C ASP A 3 1.46 -8.05 12.50
N GLY A 4 1.58 -7.79 11.19
CA GLY A 4 0.51 -8.04 10.20
C GLY A 4 0.12 -9.52 10.10
N ASP A 5 1.09 -10.43 10.01
CA ASP A 5 0.85 -11.88 9.94
C ASP A 5 0.12 -12.38 11.19
N ARG A 6 0.51 -11.85 12.35
CA ARG A 6 -0.10 -12.19 13.63
C ARG A 6 -1.53 -11.67 13.74
N LEU A 7 -1.78 -10.45 13.25
CA LEU A 7 -3.12 -9.87 13.20
C LEU A 7 -4.04 -10.70 12.29
N TYR A 8 -3.56 -11.09 11.11
CA TYR A 8 -4.29 -11.99 10.21
C TYR A 8 -4.57 -13.37 10.84
N ALA A 9 -3.59 -13.99 11.51
CA ALA A 9 -3.80 -15.26 12.19
C ALA A 9 -4.90 -15.18 13.26
N MET A 10 -4.94 -14.09 14.03
CA MET A 10 -5.99 -13.83 15.02
C MET A 10 -7.36 -13.59 14.38
N PHE A 11 -7.41 -12.87 13.25
CA PHE A 11 -8.64 -12.66 12.50
C PHE A 11 -9.22 -13.98 11.99
N ARG A 12 -8.40 -14.85 11.39
CA ARG A 12 -8.84 -16.14 10.84
C ARG A 12 -9.46 -17.08 11.86
N VAL A 13 -8.95 -17.08 13.09
CA VAL A 13 -9.49 -17.91 14.18
C VAL A 13 -10.69 -17.26 14.88
N GLY A 14 -11.20 -16.12 14.38
CA GLY A 14 -12.39 -15.47 14.90
C GLY A 14 -12.16 -14.69 16.20
N ARG A 15 -10.92 -14.31 16.52
CA ARG A 15 -10.61 -13.56 17.75
C ARG A 15 -11.20 -12.14 17.74
N PHE A 16 -11.48 -11.61 16.56
CA PHE A 16 -12.21 -10.36 16.34
C PHE A 16 -12.94 -10.42 14.99
N GLN A 17 -13.97 -9.59 14.82
CA GLN A 17 -14.91 -9.66 13.69
C GLN A 17 -14.56 -8.70 12.55
N ALA A 18 -13.74 -7.68 12.83
CA ALA A 18 -13.32 -6.69 11.84
C ALA A 18 -11.91 -6.17 12.15
N LEU A 19 -11.22 -5.70 11.12
CA LEU A 19 -9.91 -5.05 11.21
C LEU A 19 -9.88 -3.79 10.35
N LEU A 20 -9.23 -2.75 10.84
CA LEU A 20 -8.89 -1.57 10.05
C LEU A 20 -7.48 -1.75 9.51
N ALA A 21 -7.34 -1.82 8.19
CA ALA A 21 -6.04 -1.95 7.57
C ALA A 21 -6.00 -1.34 6.16
N PRO A 22 -4.79 -1.04 5.64
CA PRO A 22 -4.63 -0.65 4.25
C PRO A 22 -5.16 -1.74 3.32
N GLN A 23 -6.16 -1.39 2.49
CA GLN A 23 -6.80 -2.32 1.56
C GLN A 23 -5.78 -3.05 0.68
N LEU A 24 -4.73 -2.35 0.25
CA LEU A 24 -3.67 -2.90 -0.60
C LEU A 24 -2.96 -4.10 0.01
N ALA A 25 -2.62 -4.03 1.30
CA ALA A 25 -1.95 -5.13 1.98
C ALA A 25 -2.90 -6.32 2.14
N TYR A 26 -4.10 -6.08 2.65
CA TYR A 26 -5.02 -7.17 3.01
C TYR A 26 -5.79 -7.74 1.83
N GLY A 27 -5.93 -7.02 0.71
CA GLY A 27 -6.47 -7.56 -0.53
C GLY A 27 -5.62 -8.72 -1.08
N ALA A 28 -4.30 -8.68 -0.85
CA ALA A 28 -3.42 -9.79 -1.19
C ALA A 28 -3.50 -10.93 -0.17
N TYR A 29 -3.43 -10.63 1.14
CA TYR A 29 -3.46 -11.65 2.19
C TYR A 29 -4.79 -12.40 2.32
N LEU A 30 -5.91 -11.74 2.01
CA LEU A 30 -7.27 -12.29 2.16
C LEU A 30 -7.91 -12.66 0.83
N LYS A 31 -7.12 -12.71 -0.26
CA LYS A 31 -7.66 -12.89 -1.61
C LYS A 31 -8.59 -14.10 -1.70
N ASP A 32 -8.18 -15.24 -1.14
CA ASP A 32 -8.94 -16.48 -1.21
C ASP A 32 -10.18 -16.45 -0.32
N GLU A 33 -10.11 -15.81 0.85
CA GLU A 33 -11.25 -15.62 1.74
C GLU A 33 -12.28 -14.63 1.19
N ILE A 34 -11.83 -13.60 0.46
CA ILE A 34 -12.69 -12.65 -0.25
C ILE A 34 -13.39 -13.36 -1.42
N ILE A 35 -12.64 -14.12 -2.24
CA ILE A 35 -13.21 -14.90 -3.35
C ILE A 35 -14.24 -15.93 -2.83
N ALA A 36 -13.94 -16.56 -1.69
CA ALA A 36 -14.86 -17.50 -1.06
C ALA A 36 -16.04 -16.85 -0.32
N GLY A 37 -16.14 -15.52 -0.31
CA GLY A 37 -17.22 -14.78 0.37
C GLY A 37 -17.21 -14.90 1.89
N ARG A 38 -16.10 -15.36 2.50
CA ARG A 38 -15.96 -15.49 3.96
C ARG A 38 -15.62 -14.15 4.61
N VAL A 39 -15.02 -13.25 3.86
CA VAL A 39 -14.65 -11.90 4.29
C VAL A 39 -15.07 -10.92 3.22
N ARG A 40 -15.48 -9.72 3.63
CA ARG A 40 -15.75 -8.60 2.72
C ARG A 40 -14.94 -7.38 3.15
N ILE A 41 -14.61 -6.53 2.18
CA ILE A 41 -13.95 -5.24 2.42
C ILE A 41 -15.03 -4.17 2.47
N GLU A 42 -15.06 -3.41 3.56
CA GLU A 42 -15.91 -2.23 3.71
C GLU A 42 -15.02 -0.98 3.63
N ASP A 43 -15.24 -0.11 2.64
CA ASP A 43 -14.51 1.15 2.53
C ASP A 43 -15.22 2.23 3.34
N TRP A 44 -14.63 2.61 4.48
CA TRP A 44 -15.16 3.66 5.37
C TRP A 44 -14.56 5.04 5.08
N SER A 45 -13.71 5.17 4.05
CA SER A 45 -13.07 6.45 3.70
C SER A 45 -14.03 7.40 2.98
N GLY A 46 -15.23 6.95 2.59
CA GLY A 46 -16.23 7.77 1.91
C GLY A 46 -15.68 8.34 0.60
N SER A 47 -15.80 9.65 0.41
CA SER A 47 -15.19 10.38 -0.72
C SER A 47 -13.80 10.93 -0.40
N THR A 48 -13.17 10.51 0.71
CA THR A 48 -11.85 11.03 1.10
C THR A 48 -10.80 10.52 0.12
N PRO A 49 -10.01 11.41 -0.52
CA PRO A 49 -8.96 10.98 -1.42
C PRO A 49 -7.94 10.11 -0.68
N ARG A 50 -7.57 8.99 -1.27
CA ARG A 50 -6.46 8.18 -0.76
C ARG A 50 -5.18 9.01 -0.90
N GLY A 51 -4.57 9.35 0.23
CA GLY A 51 -3.31 10.09 0.24
C GLY A 51 -2.20 9.30 -0.46
N PRO A 52 -1.32 9.95 -1.24
CA PRO A 52 -0.20 9.27 -1.86
C PRO A 52 0.78 8.75 -0.81
N ALA A 53 1.36 7.57 -1.05
CA ALA A 53 2.52 7.12 -0.30
C ALA A 53 3.74 7.97 -0.67
N ASN A 54 4.45 8.48 0.34
CA ASN A 54 5.58 9.39 0.16
C ASN A 54 6.81 8.89 0.92
N LEU A 55 7.99 9.25 0.44
CA LEU A 55 9.22 9.09 1.20
C LEU A 55 9.28 10.14 2.32
N LEU A 56 9.13 9.70 3.55
CA LEU A 56 9.30 10.55 4.73
C LEU A 56 10.78 10.71 5.06
N MET A 57 11.22 11.95 5.25
CA MET A 57 12.61 12.28 5.57
C MET A 57 12.70 13.07 6.87
N GLY A 58 13.60 12.67 7.76
CA GLY A 58 13.84 13.35 9.03
C GLY A 58 14.51 14.70 8.84
N LYS A 59 13.87 15.78 9.30
CA LYS A 59 14.38 17.17 9.16
C LYS A 59 15.78 17.40 9.75
N LYS A 60 16.19 16.59 10.74
CA LYS A 60 17.53 16.67 11.36
C LYS A 60 18.61 15.95 10.56
N LEU A 61 18.23 15.04 9.67
CA LEU A 61 19.15 14.15 8.95
C LEU A 61 19.28 14.50 7.47
N PHE A 62 18.30 15.21 6.90
CA PHE A 62 18.29 15.56 5.48
C PHE A 62 18.10 17.06 5.33
N SER A 63 18.97 17.67 4.52
CA SER A 63 18.78 19.05 4.09
C SER A 63 17.59 19.17 3.12
N ALA A 64 17.15 20.40 2.86
CA ALA A 64 16.12 20.66 1.86
C ALA A 64 16.60 20.25 0.45
N GLU A 65 17.88 20.44 0.14
CA GLU A 65 18.47 20.05 -1.14
C GLU A 65 18.50 18.52 -1.29
N ASP A 66 18.95 17.82 -0.25
CA ASP A 66 18.94 16.35 -0.17
C ASP A 66 17.54 15.77 -0.38
N SER A 67 16.53 16.47 0.16
CA SER A 67 15.13 16.10 0.02
C SER A 67 14.64 16.26 -1.41
N ARG A 68 15.00 17.38 -2.05
CA ARG A 68 14.68 17.65 -3.47
C ARG A 68 15.34 16.65 -4.41
N ARG A 69 16.61 16.31 -4.17
CA ARG A 69 17.34 15.33 -4.97
C ARG A 69 16.64 13.96 -4.97
N ARG A 70 16.17 13.50 -3.80
CA ARG A 70 15.42 12.25 -3.67
C ARG A 70 14.03 12.34 -4.31
N ALA A 71 13.35 13.48 -4.18
CA ALA A 71 12.06 13.70 -4.85
C ALA A 71 12.18 13.62 -6.37
N ASN A 72 13.23 14.22 -6.95
CA ASN A 72 13.50 14.15 -8.38
C ASN A 72 13.81 12.72 -8.84
N LEU A 73 14.65 11.99 -8.09
CA LEU A 73 14.92 10.58 -8.38
C LEU A 73 13.62 9.75 -8.40
N MET A 74 12.73 9.93 -7.42
CA MET A 74 11.45 9.22 -7.39
C MET A 74 10.55 9.59 -8.58
N LYS A 75 10.61 10.83 -9.07
CA LYS A 75 9.89 11.28 -10.26
C LYS A 75 10.45 10.62 -11.51
N ASP A 76 11.77 10.58 -11.66
CA ASP A 76 12.44 9.97 -12.81
C ASP A 76 12.16 8.45 -12.85
N MET A 77 12.26 7.77 -11.70
CA MET A 77 11.92 6.35 -11.56
C MET A 77 10.44 6.03 -11.83
N ARG A 78 9.55 7.01 -11.65
CA ARG A 78 8.14 6.86 -12.04
C ARG A 78 8.00 7.00 -13.55
N ALA A 79 8.65 8.01 -14.12
CA ALA A 79 8.57 8.32 -15.55
C ALA A 79 9.18 7.22 -16.43
N ASP A 80 10.28 6.60 -15.98
CA ASP A 80 10.95 5.51 -16.70
C ASP A 80 10.36 4.11 -16.45
N GLY A 81 9.32 4.01 -15.61
CA GLY A 81 8.66 2.75 -15.28
C GLY A 81 9.40 1.88 -14.26
N THR A 82 10.53 2.33 -13.69
CA THR A 82 11.28 1.59 -12.68
C THR A 82 10.41 1.27 -11.46
N LEU A 83 9.64 2.24 -10.96
CA LEU A 83 8.74 1.99 -9.83
C LEU A 83 7.67 0.97 -10.18
N LEU A 84 7.09 1.02 -11.38
CA LEU A 84 6.08 0.06 -11.81
C LEU A 84 6.66 -1.36 -11.83
N ARG A 85 7.85 -1.52 -12.42
CA ARG A 85 8.56 -2.80 -12.46
C ARG A 85 8.84 -3.35 -11.05
N LEU A 86 9.31 -2.50 -10.13
CA LEU A 86 9.61 -2.91 -8.75
C LEU A 86 8.35 -3.33 -8.00
N VAL A 87 7.28 -2.53 -8.06
CA VAL A 87 6.03 -2.80 -7.32
C VAL A 87 5.30 -4.02 -7.89
N THR A 88 5.33 -4.22 -9.21
CA THR A 88 4.70 -5.37 -9.89
C THR A 88 5.20 -6.71 -9.35
N GLN A 89 6.46 -6.79 -8.92
CA GLN A 89 7.04 -8.00 -8.34
C GLN A 89 6.33 -8.47 -7.06
N TYR A 90 5.66 -7.55 -6.35
CA TYR A 90 5.03 -7.82 -5.06
C TYR A 90 3.51 -7.90 -5.14
N MET A 91 2.87 -7.15 -6.04
CA MET A 91 1.41 -6.95 -6.01
C MET A 91 0.69 -7.34 -7.31
N GLY A 92 1.44 -7.75 -8.33
CA GLY A 92 0.90 -7.97 -9.68
C GLY A 92 0.69 -6.67 -10.46
N GLN A 93 0.53 -6.81 -11.77
CA GLN A 93 0.60 -5.68 -12.69
C GLN A 93 -0.56 -4.69 -12.56
N ASP A 94 -1.79 -5.19 -12.42
CA ASP A 94 -2.98 -4.34 -12.33
C ASP A 94 -2.97 -3.48 -11.07
N GLU A 95 -2.60 -4.06 -9.92
CA GLU A 95 -2.58 -3.34 -8.66
C GLU A 95 -1.41 -2.36 -8.59
N ALA A 96 -0.23 -2.76 -9.08
CA ALA A 96 0.91 -1.86 -9.19
C ALA A 96 0.61 -0.62 -10.05
N SER A 97 -0.15 -0.81 -11.13
CA SER A 97 -0.58 0.28 -12.02
C SER A 97 -1.53 1.25 -11.30
N ARG A 98 -2.49 0.73 -10.52
CA ARG A 98 -3.42 1.56 -9.72
C ARG A 98 -2.70 2.37 -8.64
N MET A 99 -1.70 1.78 -7.98
CA MET A 99 -0.92 2.47 -6.94
C MET A 99 -0.10 3.64 -7.47
N LEU A 100 0.38 3.54 -8.71
CA LEU A 100 1.24 4.55 -9.32
C LEU A 100 0.47 5.54 -10.21
N ALA A 101 -0.82 5.31 -10.42
CA ALA A 101 -1.70 6.26 -11.07
C ALA A 101 -1.63 7.62 -10.34
N PRO A 102 -1.66 8.75 -11.07
CA PRO A 102 -1.84 10.05 -10.46
C PRO A 102 -3.10 10.01 -9.58
N ALA A 103 -3.05 10.62 -8.40
CA ALA A 103 -4.28 10.85 -7.64
C ALA A 103 -5.23 11.68 -8.51
N PRO A 104 -6.53 11.33 -8.58
CA PRO A 104 -7.52 12.13 -9.30
C PRO A 104 -7.66 13.54 -8.71
#